data_AF-A0A7W5ZUA1-F1
#
_entry.id   AF-A0A7W5ZUA1-F1
#
_cell.length_a   1.000
_cell.length_b   1.000
_cell.length_c   1.000
_cell.angle_alpha   90.00
_cell.angle_beta   90.00
_cell.angle_gamma   90.00
#
_symmetry.space_group_name_H-M   'P 1'
#
loop_
_entity.id
_entity.type
_entity.pdbx_description
1 polymer ?
#
loop_
_entity_poly.entity_id
_entity_poly.type
_entity_poly.pdbx_seq_one_letter_code
_entity_poly.pdbx_strand_id
1 'polypeptide(L)'
;MERIGITSVLTKIKKGGANHTFDLTYRKEDGRLGRKENVRNRVGLETDTARPKRDLSSIAVESSQAGKLHLVDEHGQKFDLFICLLIKYNGTEIDHEK
;
A
#
# COMPACT_ATOMS: atom_id res chain seq x y z
N MET A 1 -10.00 1.16 21.17
CA MET A 1 -8.76 1.17 20.37
C MET A 1 -8.93 2.19 19.28
N GLU A 2 -7.98 3.11 19.14
CA GLU A 2 -8.01 4.11 18.07
C GLU A 2 -7.68 3.42 16.74
N ARG A 3 -8.55 3.61 15.74
CA ARG A 3 -8.37 3.11 14.37
C ARG A 3 -8.19 4.27 13.42
N ILE A 4 -7.37 4.09 12.39
CA ILE A 4 -7.16 5.07 11.33
C ILE A 4 -7.86 4.60 10.06
N GLY A 5 -8.63 5.48 9.42
CA GLY A 5 -9.26 5.16 8.13
C GLY A 5 -8.21 4.93 7.04
N ILE A 6 -8.46 4.00 6.13
CA ILE A 6 -7.55 3.69 5.03
C ILE A 6 -7.29 4.93 4.17
N THR A 7 -8.31 5.75 3.93
CA THR A 7 -8.17 7.02 3.19
C THR A 7 -7.15 7.97 3.84
N SER A 8 -7.15 8.02 5.18
CA SER A 8 -6.20 8.82 5.96
C SER A 8 -4.78 8.27 5.87
N VAL A 9 -4.62 6.95 5.91
CA VAL A 9 -3.32 6.26 5.73
C VAL A 9 -2.74 6.57 4.35
N LEU A 10 -3.53 6.36 3.29
CA LEU A 10 -3.09 6.63 1.91
C LEU A 10 -2.71 8.09 1.71
N THR A 11 -3.47 9.02 2.30
CA THR A 11 -3.14 10.46 2.27
C THR A 11 -1.82 10.75 2.99
N LYS A 12 -1.57 10.15 4.15
CA LYS A 12 -0.31 10.31 4.89
C LYS A 12 0.88 9.78 4.08
N ILE A 13 0.76 8.59 3.49
CA ILE A 13 1.81 7.99 2.64
C ILE A 13 2.08 8.87 1.41
N LYS A 14 1.04 9.36 0.74
CA LYS A 14 1.17 10.24 -0.43
C LYS A 14 1.84 11.58 -0.09
N LYS A 15 1.44 12.22 1.01
CA LYS A 15 2.01 13.50 1.46
C LYS A 15 3.45 13.37 1.95
N GLY A 16 3.78 12.26 2.61
CA GLY A 16 5.14 12.01 3.11
C GLY A 16 6.16 11.73 2.00
N GLY A 17 5.71 11.17 0.87
CA GLY A 17 6.57 10.91 -0.28
C GLY A 17 7.71 9.94 0.03
N ALA A 18 8.84 10.14 -0.63
CA ALA A 18 10.00 9.26 -0.58
C ALA A 18 10.88 9.38 0.68
N ASN A 19 10.75 10.50 1.39
CA ASN A 19 11.58 10.81 2.57
C ASN A 19 10.90 10.42 3.88
N HIS A 20 9.63 10.02 3.82
CA HIS A 20 8.86 9.60 4.97
C HIS A 20 8.87 8.07 5.07
N THR A 21 9.35 7.56 6.20
CA THR A 21 9.31 6.14 6.52
C THR A 21 8.15 5.81 7.47
N PHE A 22 7.66 4.58 7.38
CA PHE A 22 6.55 4.08 8.19
C PHE A 22 6.64 2.56 8.32
N ASP A 23 5.89 2.02 9.27
CA ASP A 23 5.81 0.59 9.53
C ASP A 23 4.46 0.05 9.09
N LEU A 24 4.47 -1.14 8.50
CA LEU A 24 3.27 -1.81 8.03
C LEU A 24 3.15 -3.21 8.64
N THR A 25 1.92 -3.56 9.02
CA THR A 25 1.52 -4.95 9.22
C THR A 25 0.49 -5.29 8.16
N TYR A 26 0.63 -6.44 7.52
CA TYR A 26 -0.22 -6.86 6.41
C TYR A 26 -0.45 -8.37 6.42
N ARG A 27 -1.42 -8.84 5.63
CA ARG A 27 -1.68 -10.26 5.44
C ARG A 27 -0.88 -10.80 4.26
N LYS A 28 -0.18 -11.92 4.47
CA LYS A 28 0.51 -12.68 3.42
C LYS A 28 -0.45 -13.62 2.72
N GLU A 29 -0.02 -14.17 1.59
CA GLU A 29 -0.78 -15.15 0.80
C GLU A 29 -1.10 -16.43 1.58
N ASP A 30 -0.20 -16.86 2.46
CA ASP A 30 -0.39 -18.01 3.36
C ASP A 30 -1.34 -17.72 4.53
N GLY A 31 -1.95 -16.53 4.56
CA GLY A 31 -2.87 -16.09 5.59
C GLY A 31 -2.20 -15.61 6.89
N ARG A 32 -0.87 -15.74 7.02
CA ARG A 32 -0.10 -15.25 8.18
C ARG A 32 0.10 -13.74 8.11
N LEU A 33 0.48 -13.16 9.25
CA LEU A 33 0.84 -11.74 9.31
C LEU A 33 2.28 -11.53 8.84
N GLY A 34 2.47 -10.53 7.99
CA GLY A 34 3.75 -9.93 7.65
C GLY A 34 3.90 -8.59 8.34
N ARG A 35 5.14 -8.26 8.70
CA ARG A 35 5.53 -6.95 9.21
C ARG A 35 6.73 -6.45 8.40
N LYS A 36 6.69 -5.17 8.03
CA LYS A 36 7.82 -4.46 7.43
C LYS A 36 7.98 -3.13 8.17
N GLU A 37 9.19 -2.83 8.59
CA GLU A 37 9.55 -1.61 9.31
C GLU A 37 10.36 -0.69 8.39
N ASN A 38 10.35 0.62 8.70
CA ASN A 38 11.12 1.63 7.97
C ASN A 38 10.89 1.62 6.45
N VAL A 39 9.67 1.27 6.01
CA VAL A 39 9.32 1.28 4.59
C VAL A 39 8.99 2.68 4.13
N ARG A 40 9.21 2.96 2.85
CA ARG A 40 8.92 4.27 2.26
C ARG A 40 8.30 4.12 0.89
N ASN A 41 7.64 5.19 0.45
CA ASN A 41 7.08 5.23 -0.89
C ASN A 41 8.20 5.23 -1.94
N ARG A 42 7.97 4.55 -3.06
CA ARG A 42 8.92 4.50 -4.16
C ARG A 42 8.93 5.84 -4.89
N VAL A 43 10.10 6.48 -4.97
CA VAL A 43 10.29 7.70 -5.75
C VAL A 43 10.15 7.36 -7.24
N GLY A 44 9.35 8.11 -7.99
CA GLY A 44 9.34 8.03 -9.46
C GLY A 44 8.32 7.10 -10.10
N LEU A 45 7.31 6.59 -9.39
CA LEU A 45 6.04 6.27 -10.06
C LEU A 45 5.23 7.56 -10.16
N GLU A 46 5.52 8.33 -11.21
CA GLU A 46 4.48 9.15 -11.81
C GLU A 46 3.26 8.25 -12.00
N THR A 47 2.11 8.80 -11.63
CA THR A 47 0.79 8.23 -11.77
C THR A 47 0.69 7.22 -12.91
N ASP A 48 0.08 6.06 -12.65
CA ASP A 48 -0.37 5.08 -13.64
C ASP A 48 -1.52 5.67 -14.52
N THR A 49 -1.38 6.93 -14.94
CA THR A 49 -2.21 7.67 -15.88
C THR A 49 -1.69 7.56 -17.31
N ALA A 50 -0.63 6.78 -17.54
CA ALA A 50 0.00 6.65 -18.84
C ALA A 50 0.00 5.19 -19.33
N ARG A 51 -1.18 4.63 -19.66
CA ARG A 51 -1.38 3.84 -20.89
C ARG A 51 -2.85 3.41 -21.10
N PRO A 52 -3.42 3.63 -22.30
CA PRO A 52 -4.66 2.99 -22.71
C PRO A 52 -4.41 1.58 -23.28
N LYS A 53 -5.30 0.65 -22.89
CA LYS A 53 -5.67 -0.66 -23.49
C LYS A 53 -4.64 -1.81 -23.52
N ARG A 54 -5.04 -2.95 -22.92
CA ARG A 54 -5.30 -4.22 -23.65
C ARG A 54 -6.14 -5.19 -22.81
N ASP A 55 -7.09 -5.82 -23.49
CA ASP A 55 -8.10 -6.78 -23.02
C ASP A 55 -7.59 -7.88 -22.09
N LEU A 56 -7.92 -7.74 -20.79
CA LEU A 56 -8.09 -8.76 -19.74
C LEU A 56 -9.01 -8.17 -18.65
N SER A 57 -10.10 -7.55 -19.12
CA SER A 57 -10.88 -6.48 -18.46
C SER A 57 -11.67 -6.87 -17.20
N SER A 58 -11.68 -8.13 -16.79
CA SER A 58 -12.43 -8.55 -15.58
C SER A 58 -11.51 -8.66 -14.35
N ILE A 59 -10.37 -9.34 -14.48
CA ILE A 59 -9.48 -9.65 -13.34
C ILE A 59 -8.58 -8.47 -12.98
N ALA A 60 -8.15 -7.70 -14.00
CA ALA A 60 -7.36 -6.49 -13.80
C ALA A 60 -8.20 -5.34 -13.21
N VAL A 61 -9.49 -5.28 -13.52
CA VAL A 61 -10.39 -4.22 -13.02
C VAL A 61 -10.70 -4.42 -11.54
N GLU A 62 -10.92 -5.65 -11.07
CA GLU A 62 -11.04 -5.93 -9.62
C GLU A 62 -9.73 -5.63 -8.87
N SER A 63 -8.58 -6.00 -9.45
CA SER A 63 -7.26 -5.70 -8.87
C SER A 63 -6.92 -4.20 -8.90
N SER A 64 -7.44 -3.45 -9.87
CA SER A 64 -7.30 -1.99 -9.99
C SER A 64 -8.20 -1.24 -9.02
N GLN A 65 -9.32 -1.82 -8.58
CA GLN A 65 -10.15 -1.26 -7.51
C GLN A 65 -9.53 -1.44 -6.13
N ALA A 66 -8.77 -2.51 -5.90
CA ALA A 66 -8.09 -2.76 -4.62
C ALA A 66 -6.90 -1.82 -4.37
N GLY A 67 -6.26 -1.31 -5.43
CA GLY A 67 -5.08 -0.44 -5.36
C GLY A 67 -3.84 -1.11 -4.75
N LYS A 68 -2.66 -0.65 -5.16
CA LYS A 68 -1.36 -1.13 -4.65
C LYS A 68 -0.53 0.02 -4.09
N LEU A 69 0.20 -0.25 -3.03
CA LEU A 69 1.30 0.57 -2.56
C LEU A 69 2.60 0.05 -3.16
N HIS A 70 3.32 0.93 -3.85
CA HIS A 70 4.65 0.63 -4.39
C HIS A 70 5.70 1.13 -3.39
N LEU A 71 6.34 0.20 -2.69
CA LEU A 71 7.14 0.50 -1.52
C LEU A 71 8.58 0.03 -1.71
N VAL A 72 9.44 0.62 -0.89
CA VAL A 72 10.84 0.23 -0.74
C VAL A 72 11.08 -0.01 0.75
N ASP A 73 11.69 -1.14 1.09
CA ASP A 73 12.06 -1.43 2.47
C ASP A 73 13.40 -0.78 2.88
N GLU A 74 13.78 -0.97 4.13
CA GLU A 74 15.01 -0.42 4.71
C GLU A 74 16.29 -0.86 3.97
N HIS A 75 16.27 -2.02 3.33
CA HIS A 75 17.39 -2.55 2.55
C HIS A 75 17.36 -2.07 1.08
N GLY A 76 16.41 -1.21 0.71
CA GLY A 76 16.25 -0.77 -0.66
C GLY A 76 15.53 -1.78 -1.56
N GLN A 77 14.99 -2.87 -1.00
CA GLN A 77 14.25 -3.86 -1.77
C GLN A 77 12.86 -3.33 -2.09
N LYS A 78 12.48 -3.48 -3.35
CA LYS A 78 11.23 -2.95 -3.89
C LYS A 78 10.16 -4.03 -3.77
N PHE A 79 8.98 -3.65 -3.32
CA PHE A 79 7.85 -4.58 -3.21
C PHE A 79 6.53 -3.83 -3.40
N ASP A 80 5.53 -4.57 -3.85
CA ASP A 80 4.16 -4.08 -3.99
C ASP A 80 3.29 -4.70 -2.90
N LEU A 81 2.41 -3.90 -2.32
CA LEU A 81 1.46 -4.36 -1.32
C LEU A 81 0.05 -3.94 -1.71
N PHE A 82 -0.85 -4.92 -1.84
CA PHE A 82 -2.26 -4.64 -2.04
C PHE A 82 -2.84 -3.92 -0.83
N ILE A 83 -3.55 -2.81 -1.06
CA ILE A 83 -4.06 -1.96 0.03
C ILE A 83 -5.03 -2.76 0.90
N CYS A 84 -5.87 -3.62 0.32
CA CYS A 84 -6.81 -4.48 1.04
C CYS A 84 -6.15 -5.48 2.01
N LEU A 85 -4.86 -5.78 1.84
CA LEU A 85 -4.12 -6.67 2.74
C LEU A 85 -3.46 -5.92 3.90
N LEU A 86 -3.55 -4.59 3.93
CA LEU A 86 -2.97 -3.75 4.98
C LEU A 86 -3.79 -3.87 6.26
N ILE A 87 -3.13 -4.05 7.40
CA ILE A 87 -3.81 -4.24 8.70
C ILE A 87 -3.44 -3.14 9.68
N LYS A 88 -2.16 -2.77 9.75
CA LYS A 88 -1.67 -1.71 10.62
C LYS A 88 -0.74 -0.76 9.89
N TYR A 89 -0.85 0.51 10.25
CA TYR A 89 0.06 1.59 9.86
C TYR A 89 0.65 2.21 11.13
N ASN A 90 1.98 2.17 11.27
CA ASN A 90 2.70 2.62 12.47
C ASN A 90 2.13 2.03 13.78
N GLY A 91 1.75 0.75 13.76
CA GLY A 91 1.15 0.06 14.90
C GLY A 91 -0.35 0.31 15.12
N THR A 92 -0.93 1.31 14.47
CA THR A 92 -2.38 1.62 14.55
C THR A 92 -3.17 0.76 13.57
N GLU A 93 -4.27 0.16 14.03
CA GLU A 93 -5.17 -0.63 13.18
C GLU A 93 -5.86 0.24 12.13
N ILE A 94 -5.96 -0.31 10.92
CA ILE A 94 -6.60 0.35 9.79
C ILE A 94 -8.04 -0.09 9.70
N ASP A 95 -8.92 0.90 9.58
CA ASP A 95 -10.33 0.72 9.26
C ASP A 95 -10.49 0.86 7.74
N HIS A 96 -10.88 -0.21 7.05
CA HIS A 96 -11.08 -0.23 5.60
C HIS A 96 -12.48 0.26 5.18
N GLU A 97 -13.38 0.47 6.15
CA GLU A 97 -14.71 1.01 5.87
C GLU A 97 -14.71 2.56 5.81
N LYS A 98 -13.58 3.22 6.13
CA LYS A 98 -13.44 4.68 6.26
C LYS A 98 -12.23 5.24 5.51
#